data_AF-A0A0S8JSV9-F1
#
_entry.id   AF-A0A0S8JSV9-F1
#
_cell.length_a   1.000
_cell.length_b   1.000
_cell.length_c   1.000
_cell.angle_alpha   90.00
_cell.angle_beta   90.00
_cell.angle_gamma   90.00
#
_symmetry.space_group_name_H-M   'P 1'
#
loop_
_entity.id
_entity.type
_entity.pdbx_description
1 polymer ?
#
loop_
_entity_poly.entity_id
_entity_poly.type
_entity_poly.pdbx_seq_one_letter_code
_entity_poly.pdbx_strand_id
1 'polypeptide(L)'
;MKNFGRNRFLLLISLLLIAAMGCKHQDSGKVNLLVVTGGHAYDTAEFIQMFEALPDISFEMALKPEAWKMLAAGKEFDVIVFYDMWRDISDDEKQIFLDEFEKGTGMVFMHHSLASHPEWPEYVQLIGGKYNLPDHTADTSLRSDYKHDIVLQVRVVDKSHPVTEGLQDFEILDEGYSNTLQLPGVHYLLETSHPDCDRYIAWTHSVRNSKVVYLMGGHDKHAYENPSFRKLLLNAINYTKP
;
A
#
# COMPACT_ATOMS: atom_id res chain seq x y z
N MET A 1 85.62 22.32 29.08
CA MET A 1 84.45 23.10 29.54
C MET A 1 83.55 23.41 28.35
N LYS A 2 82.22 23.24 28.56
CA LYS A 2 81.07 23.61 27.70
C LYS A 2 80.41 22.47 26.92
N ASN A 3 79.48 21.82 27.63
CA ASN A 3 78.34 21.07 27.12
C ASN A 3 77.41 22.00 26.32
N PHE A 4 76.91 21.54 25.18
CA PHE A 4 75.69 22.08 24.55
C PHE A 4 74.69 20.93 24.43
N GLY A 5 73.78 20.84 25.40
CA GLY A 5 72.63 19.95 25.37
C GLY A 5 71.55 20.54 24.47
N ARG A 6 71.14 19.79 23.44
CA ARG A 6 70.06 20.15 22.53
C ARG A 6 68.80 19.39 22.97
N ASN A 7 67.95 20.04 23.76
CA ASN A 7 66.62 19.53 24.10
C ASN A 7 65.77 19.42 22.83
N ARG A 8 65.39 18.20 22.46
CA ARG A 8 64.34 17.95 21.48
C ARG A 8 63.03 17.71 22.24
N PHE A 9 62.14 18.68 22.18
CA PHE A 9 60.75 18.56 22.63
C PHE A 9 59.99 17.78 21.54
N LEU A 10 59.62 16.52 21.81
CA LEU A 10 58.72 15.75 20.96
C LEU A 10 57.28 16.06 21.40
N LEU A 11 56.55 16.80 20.58
CA LEU A 11 55.12 17.02 20.72
C LEU A 11 54.40 15.76 20.18
N LEU A 12 53.88 14.92 21.06
CA LEU A 12 52.99 13.81 20.69
C LEU A 12 51.58 14.37 20.46
N ILE A 13 51.18 14.50 19.21
CA ILE A 13 49.79 14.77 18.83
C ILE A 13 49.06 13.43 18.84
N SER A 14 48.31 13.17 19.89
CA SER A 14 47.35 12.05 19.96
C SER A 14 46.10 12.41 19.16
N LEU A 15 45.96 11.85 17.96
CA LEU A 15 44.69 11.83 17.22
C LEU A 15 43.69 10.94 17.98
N LEU A 16 42.68 11.55 18.60
CA LEU A 16 41.47 10.83 18.98
C LEU A 16 40.64 10.58 17.70
N LEU A 17 40.65 9.34 17.22
CA LEU A 17 39.64 8.83 16.30
C LEU A 17 38.33 8.66 17.08
N ILE A 18 37.42 9.61 16.95
CA ILE A 18 36.02 9.42 17.35
C ILE A 18 35.40 8.51 16.29
N ALA A 19 35.33 7.21 16.58
CA ALA A 19 34.50 6.30 15.83
C ALA A 19 33.03 6.74 16.05
N ALA A 20 32.42 7.29 15.00
CA ALA A 20 30.98 7.48 14.97
C ALA A 20 30.34 6.08 15.06
N MET A 21 29.93 5.70 16.26
CA MET A 21 29.05 4.56 16.47
C MET A 21 27.72 4.94 15.83
N GLY A 22 27.56 4.58 14.56
CA GLY A 22 26.25 4.62 13.93
C GLY A 22 25.31 3.78 14.79
N CYS A 23 24.24 4.38 15.29
CA CYS A 23 23.11 3.63 15.79
C CYS A 23 22.65 2.77 14.63
N LYS A 24 23.01 1.48 14.65
CA LYS A 24 22.32 0.49 13.84
C LYS A 24 20.87 0.54 14.30
N HIS A 25 19.99 1.05 13.44
CA HIS A 25 18.56 0.90 13.62
C HIS A 25 18.31 -0.58 13.82
N GLN A 26 17.79 -0.93 14.99
CA GLN A 26 17.54 -2.32 15.33
C GLN A 26 16.32 -2.72 14.51
N ASP A 27 16.60 -3.34 13.37
CA ASP A 27 15.59 -3.84 12.45
C ASP A 27 14.65 -4.75 13.26
N SER A 28 13.41 -4.31 13.42
CA SER A 28 12.44 -4.99 14.28
C SER A 28 12.04 -6.35 13.70
N GLY A 29 12.48 -6.67 12.47
CA GLY A 29 12.06 -7.83 11.69
C GLY A 29 10.62 -7.73 11.18
N LYS A 30 9.91 -6.67 11.55
CA LYS A 30 8.54 -6.38 11.10
C LYS A 30 8.56 -5.64 9.78
N VAL A 31 7.57 -5.92 8.95
CA VAL A 31 7.32 -5.15 7.71
C VAL A 31 6.80 -3.77 8.11
N ASN A 32 7.48 -2.71 7.66
CA ASN A 32 7.15 -1.32 7.96
C ASN A 32 6.22 -0.74 6.89
N LEU A 33 5.01 -0.35 7.28
CA LEU A 33 3.96 0.13 6.40
C LEU A 33 3.72 1.63 6.53
N LEU A 34 3.50 2.29 5.40
CA LEU A 34 2.76 3.55 5.35
C LEU A 34 1.32 3.25 4.94
N VAL A 35 0.35 3.61 5.77
CA VAL A 35 -1.07 3.46 5.44
C VAL A 35 -1.64 4.84 5.12
N VAL A 36 -1.86 5.10 3.83
CA VAL A 36 -2.39 6.37 3.32
C VAL A 36 -3.91 6.31 3.34
N THR A 37 -4.54 7.28 4.00
CA THR A 37 -6.01 7.35 4.14
C THR A 37 -6.56 8.73 3.75
N GLY A 38 -7.87 8.90 3.82
CA GLY A 38 -8.56 10.18 3.64
C GLY A 38 -9.38 10.26 2.35
N GLY A 39 -10.03 11.40 2.10
CA GLY A 39 -10.89 11.60 0.93
C GLY A 39 -12.25 10.88 0.98
N HIS A 40 -12.41 9.86 1.83
CA HIS A 40 -13.67 9.15 2.08
C HIS A 40 -13.80 8.74 3.55
N ALA A 41 -15.04 8.65 4.06
CA ALA A 41 -15.31 8.24 5.44
C ALA A 41 -15.27 6.71 5.58
N TYR A 42 -14.88 6.22 6.76
CA TYR A 42 -14.78 4.79 7.07
C TYR A 42 -14.75 4.56 8.58
N ASP A 43 -14.96 3.32 9.03
CA ASP A 43 -14.93 2.91 10.43
C ASP A 43 -13.50 2.94 10.99
N THR A 44 -13.05 4.13 11.41
CA THR A 44 -11.63 4.40 11.70
C THR A 44 -11.06 3.51 12.81
N ALA A 45 -11.83 3.24 13.88
CA ALA A 45 -11.33 2.47 15.01
C ALA A 45 -11.14 1.00 14.64
N GLU A 46 -12.08 0.41 13.92
CA GLU A 46 -12.06 -0.96 13.45
C GLU A 46 -11.01 -1.15 12.34
N PHE A 47 -10.83 -0.14 11.48
CA PHE A 47 -9.76 -0.11 10.49
C PHE A 47 -8.37 -0.15 11.16
N ILE A 48 -8.14 0.67 12.19
CA ILE A 48 -6.88 0.64 12.95
C ILE A 48 -6.68 -0.73 13.60
N GLN A 49 -7.70 -1.28 14.26
CA GLN A 49 -7.64 -2.59 14.90
C GLN A 49 -7.32 -3.72 13.93
N MET A 50 -7.75 -3.61 12.67
CA MET A 50 -7.39 -4.58 11.63
C MET A 50 -5.88 -4.67 11.44
N PHE A 51 -5.18 -3.52 11.31
CA PHE A 51 -3.73 -3.49 11.18
C PHE A 51 -3.02 -3.88 12.48
N GLU A 52 -3.49 -3.41 13.64
CA GLU A 52 -2.91 -3.82 14.94
C GLU A 52 -2.96 -5.33 15.18
N ALA A 53 -3.96 -6.02 14.60
CA ALA A 53 -4.12 -7.47 14.69
C ALA A 53 -3.23 -8.26 13.71
N LEU A 54 -2.60 -7.61 12.72
CA LEU A 54 -1.72 -8.29 11.78
C LEU A 54 -0.37 -8.60 12.45
N PRO A 55 0.10 -9.86 12.39
CA PRO A 55 1.40 -10.23 12.95
C PRO A 55 2.54 -9.65 12.12
N ASP A 56 3.69 -9.43 12.77
CA ASP A 56 4.95 -9.04 12.13
C ASP A 56 4.87 -7.78 11.26
N ILE A 57 3.94 -6.86 11.56
CA ILE A 57 3.89 -5.54 10.95
C ILE A 57 4.09 -4.41 11.97
N SER A 58 4.62 -3.30 11.49
CA SER A 58 4.53 -1.98 12.11
C SER A 58 3.98 -1.01 11.07
N PHE A 59 3.07 -0.12 11.45
CA PHE A 59 2.46 0.80 10.51
C PHE A 59 2.38 2.22 11.07
N GLU A 60 2.41 3.18 10.16
CA GLU A 60 2.09 4.58 10.43
C GLU A 60 0.98 5.01 9.48
N MET A 61 -0.05 5.64 10.02
CA MET A 61 -1.15 6.18 9.23
C MET A 61 -0.93 7.66 8.95
N ALA A 62 -1.12 8.07 7.71
CA ALA A 62 -1.05 9.46 7.32
C ALA A 62 -2.13 9.83 6.28
N LEU A 63 -2.55 11.08 6.33
CA LEU A 63 -3.42 11.71 5.32
C LEU A 63 -2.54 12.56 4.39
N LYS A 64 -3.11 13.06 3.28
CA LYS A 64 -2.48 14.17 2.54
C LYS A 64 -2.56 15.46 3.37
N PRO A 65 -1.53 16.34 3.33
CA PRO A 65 -0.26 16.22 2.62
C PRO A 65 0.85 15.46 3.39
N GLU A 66 0.63 15.07 4.65
CA GLU A 66 1.66 14.47 5.51
C GLU A 66 2.29 13.20 4.93
N ALA A 67 1.50 12.30 4.34
CA ALA A 67 2.03 11.09 3.69
C ALA A 67 3.10 11.42 2.65
N TRP A 68 2.83 12.39 1.77
CA TRP A 68 3.78 12.83 0.74
C TRP A 68 4.97 13.57 1.31
N LYS A 69 4.79 14.38 2.36
CA LYS A 69 5.90 15.03 3.05
C LYS A 69 6.87 14.02 3.64
N MET A 70 6.36 12.92 4.20
CA MET A 70 7.20 11.85 4.76
C MET A 70 8.05 11.19 3.68
N LEU A 71 7.43 10.81 2.56
CA LEU A 71 8.12 10.21 1.42
C LEU A 71 9.14 11.18 0.79
N ALA A 72 8.75 12.44 0.59
CA ALA A 72 9.64 13.49 0.07
C ALA A 72 10.83 13.78 1.01
N ALA A 73 10.66 13.59 2.31
CA ALA A 73 11.73 13.71 3.30
C ALA A 73 12.66 12.48 3.32
N GLY A 74 12.43 11.48 2.47
CA GLY A 74 13.24 10.26 2.38
C GLY A 74 12.91 9.22 3.45
N LYS A 75 11.73 9.29 4.08
CA LYS A 75 11.28 8.21 4.97
C LYS A 75 10.92 6.99 4.13
N GLU A 76 11.53 5.86 4.44
CA GLU A 76 11.36 4.61 3.71
C GLU A 76 10.35 3.68 4.39
N PHE A 77 9.59 2.95 3.57
CA PHE A 77 8.62 1.95 3.97
C PHE A 77 8.77 0.74 3.06
N ASP A 78 8.53 -0.46 3.59
CA ASP A 78 8.58 -1.69 2.78
C ASP A 78 7.36 -1.76 1.85
N VAL A 79 6.21 -1.31 2.36
CA VAL A 79 4.93 -1.35 1.64
C VAL A 79 4.14 -0.09 1.94
N ILE A 80 3.49 0.46 0.92
CA ILE A 80 2.47 1.51 1.06
C ILE A 80 1.10 0.90 0.81
N VAL A 81 0.19 1.08 1.76
CA VAL A 81 -1.20 0.66 1.68
C VAL A 81 -2.07 1.89 1.44
N PHE A 82 -2.77 1.92 0.30
CA PHE A 82 -3.66 3.01 -0.08
C PHE A 82 -5.10 2.63 0.27
N TYR A 83 -5.69 3.39 1.17
CA TYR A 83 -7.10 3.38 1.54
C TYR A 83 -7.63 4.82 1.55
N ASP A 84 -7.23 5.60 0.55
CA ASP A 84 -7.65 6.99 0.33
C ASP A 84 -8.43 7.14 -0.97
N MET A 85 -9.29 8.16 -1.04
CA MET A 85 -10.08 8.52 -2.23
C MET A 85 -9.87 10.00 -2.60
N TRP A 86 -8.62 10.43 -2.76
CA TRP A 86 -8.33 11.83 -3.09
C TRP A 86 -8.55 12.10 -4.58
N ARG A 87 -9.25 13.19 -4.89
CA ARG A 87 -9.50 13.60 -6.29
C ARG A 87 -8.26 14.25 -6.90
N ASP A 88 -7.71 15.24 -6.21
CA ASP A 88 -6.61 16.03 -6.71
C ASP A 88 -5.25 15.42 -6.35
N ILE A 89 -4.31 15.55 -7.28
CA ILE A 89 -2.90 15.21 -7.09
C ILE A 89 -2.04 16.20 -7.87
N SER A 90 -1.11 16.86 -7.18
CA SER A 90 -0.19 17.81 -7.81
C SER A 90 0.89 17.07 -8.60
N ASP A 91 1.61 17.77 -9.49
CA ASP A 91 2.70 17.14 -10.24
C ASP A 91 3.85 16.69 -9.33
N ASP A 92 4.12 17.43 -8.24
CA ASP A 92 5.09 17.00 -7.22
C ASP A 92 4.64 15.72 -6.50
N GLU A 93 3.35 15.62 -6.14
CA GLU A 93 2.79 14.41 -5.53
C GLU A 93 2.82 13.22 -6.51
N LYS A 94 2.52 13.43 -7.80
CA LYS A 94 2.66 12.39 -8.84
C LYS A 94 4.10 11.90 -8.91
N GLN A 95 5.09 12.81 -8.88
CA GLN A 95 6.49 12.42 -8.94
C GLN A 95 6.90 11.60 -7.72
N ILE A 96 6.50 12.01 -6.51
CA ILE A 96 6.75 11.24 -5.27
C ILE A 96 6.14 9.84 -5.39
N PHE A 97 4.90 9.75 -5.89
CA PHE A 97 4.23 8.47 -6.12
C PHE A 97 5.04 7.58 -7.06
N LEU A 98 5.44 8.11 -8.22
CA LEU A 98 6.22 7.39 -9.23
C LEU A 98 7.61 6.98 -8.72
N ASP A 99 8.26 7.82 -7.91
CA ASP A 99 9.56 7.52 -7.31
C ASP A 99 9.49 6.30 -6.39
N GLU A 100 8.41 6.11 -5.63
CA GLU A 100 8.22 4.89 -4.84
C GLU A 100 8.06 3.64 -5.72
N PHE A 101 7.41 3.77 -6.87
CA PHE A 101 7.32 2.66 -7.82
C PHE A 101 8.69 2.29 -8.42
N GLU A 102 9.54 3.30 -8.67
CA GLU A 102 10.92 3.11 -9.16
C GLU A 102 11.85 2.54 -8.08
N LYS A 103 11.64 2.86 -6.80
CA LYS A 103 12.36 2.24 -5.68
C LYS A 103 12.03 0.75 -5.54
N GLY A 104 10.85 0.35 -6.00
CA GLY A 104 10.34 -1.01 -5.85
C GLY A 104 9.53 -1.23 -4.58
N THR A 105 9.10 -0.15 -3.92
CA THR A 105 8.25 -0.18 -2.73
C THR A 105 7.01 -1.02 -3.00
N GLY A 106 6.63 -1.90 -2.07
CA GLY A 106 5.43 -2.73 -2.25
C GLY A 106 4.15 -1.88 -2.25
N MET A 107 3.19 -2.20 -3.11
CA MET A 107 1.97 -1.40 -3.25
C MET A 107 0.73 -2.24 -3.01
N VAL A 108 -0.09 -1.87 -2.02
CA VAL A 108 -1.40 -2.48 -1.77
C VAL A 108 -2.46 -1.39 -1.87
N PHE A 109 -3.46 -1.61 -2.70
CA PHE A 109 -4.58 -0.70 -2.90
C PHE A 109 -5.86 -1.37 -2.41
N MET A 110 -6.70 -0.62 -1.72
CA MET A 110 -7.89 -1.14 -1.08
C MET A 110 -9.11 -0.30 -1.41
N HIS A 111 -10.19 -0.99 -1.77
CA HIS A 111 -11.54 -0.46 -1.83
C HIS A 111 -11.65 0.82 -2.68
N HIS A 112 -12.02 1.95 -2.06
CA HIS A 112 -12.23 3.24 -2.72
C HIS A 112 -10.97 3.86 -3.31
N SER A 113 -9.78 3.31 -3.04
CA SER A 113 -8.55 3.75 -3.73
C SER A 113 -8.64 3.54 -5.24
N LEU A 114 -9.50 2.65 -5.74
CA LEU A 114 -9.76 2.47 -7.17
C LEU A 114 -10.39 3.71 -7.83
N ALA A 115 -11.00 4.59 -7.04
CA ALA A 115 -11.63 5.82 -7.48
C ALA A 115 -10.74 7.07 -7.30
N SER A 116 -9.55 6.91 -6.74
CA SER A 116 -8.59 8.01 -6.57
C SER A 116 -8.08 8.55 -7.89
N HIS A 117 -7.73 9.83 -7.88
CA HIS A 117 -7.06 10.54 -8.97
C HIS A 117 -7.73 10.33 -10.34
N PRO A 118 -9.04 10.60 -10.48
CA PRO A 118 -9.80 10.25 -11.68
C PRO A 118 -9.30 10.94 -12.96
N GLU A 119 -8.62 12.08 -12.81
CA GLU A 119 -8.00 12.89 -13.87
C GLU A 119 -6.54 12.51 -14.18
N TRP A 120 -5.98 11.48 -13.54
CA TRP A 120 -4.61 11.01 -13.78
C TRP A 120 -4.62 9.64 -14.48
N PRO A 121 -4.53 9.58 -15.83
CA PRO A 121 -4.61 8.31 -16.56
C PRO A 121 -3.54 7.28 -16.19
N GLU A 122 -2.36 7.72 -15.76
CA GLU A 122 -1.30 6.81 -15.36
C GLU A 122 -1.59 6.10 -14.03
N TYR A 123 -2.43 6.68 -13.16
CA TYR A 123 -2.88 6.01 -11.93
C TYR A 123 -3.56 4.68 -12.24
N VAL A 124 -4.34 4.62 -13.33
CA VAL A 124 -5.00 3.39 -13.81
C VAL A 124 -3.97 2.31 -14.13
N GLN A 125 -2.85 2.69 -14.75
CA GLN A 125 -1.76 1.77 -15.09
C GLN A 125 -1.02 1.29 -13.84
N LEU A 126 -0.89 2.14 -12.83
CA LEU A 126 -0.22 1.81 -11.57
C LEU A 126 -1.04 0.81 -10.74
N ILE A 127 -2.34 1.04 -10.58
CA ILE A 127 -3.23 0.18 -9.77
C ILE A 127 -3.76 -1.06 -10.53
N GLY A 128 -3.81 -1.02 -11.86
CA GLY A 128 -4.34 -2.10 -12.69
C GLY A 128 -5.84 -1.99 -13.01
N GLY A 129 -6.49 -0.88 -12.67
CA GLY A 129 -7.92 -0.66 -12.90
C GLY A 129 -8.41 0.74 -12.55
N LYS A 130 -9.71 0.98 -12.63
CA LYS A 130 -10.35 2.26 -12.29
C LYS A 130 -11.82 2.08 -11.95
N TYR A 131 -12.28 2.80 -10.92
CA TYR A 131 -13.68 3.08 -10.69
C TYR A 131 -14.06 4.35 -11.47
N ASN A 132 -14.97 4.21 -12.44
CA ASN A 132 -15.36 5.30 -13.33
C ASN A 132 -16.42 6.17 -12.66
N LEU A 133 -15.96 7.20 -11.93
CA LEU A 133 -16.82 8.14 -11.22
C LEU A 133 -17.79 8.87 -12.17
N PRO A 134 -19.08 9.00 -11.82
CA PRO A 134 -20.07 9.66 -12.67
C PRO A 134 -19.75 11.11 -13.05
N ASP A 135 -19.13 11.86 -12.15
CA ASP A 135 -18.74 13.27 -12.35
C ASP A 135 -17.45 13.44 -13.16
N HIS A 136 -16.73 12.34 -13.44
CA HIS A 136 -15.52 12.31 -14.27
C HIS A 136 -15.66 11.40 -15.50
N THR A 137 -16.87 10.87 -15.75
CA THR A 137 -17.14 9.94 -16.86
C THR A 137 -18.39 10.39 -17.62
N ALA A 138 -18.16 11.07 -18.74
CA ALA A 138 -19.23 11.63 -19.57
C ALA A 138 -20.12 10.53 -20.18
N ASP A 139 -19.53 9.43 -20.65
CA ASP A 139 -20.28 8.27 -21.15
C ASP A 139 -20.90 7.50 -19.99
N THR A 140 -22.23 7.54 -19.89
CA THR A 140 -22.98 6.87 -18.82
C THR A 140 -22.83 5.36 -18.83
N SER A 141 -22.53 4.74 -19.99
CA SER A 141 -22.36 3.29 -20.09
C SER A 141 -21.07 2.78 -19.47
N LEU A 142 -20.09 3.67 -19.26
CA LEU A 142 -18.79 3.35 -18.65
C LEU A 142 -18.75 3.61 -17.15
N ARG A 143 -19.79 4.22 -16.57
CA ARG A 143 -19.83 4.58 -15.16
C ARG A 143 -19.88 3.33 -14.30
N SER A 144 -19.01 3.26 -13.30
CA SER A 144 -19.06 2.23 -12.29
C SER A 144 -20.22 2.51 -11.34
N ASP A 145 -20.78 1.44 -10.78
CA ASP A 145 -21.83 1.50 -9.77
C ASP A 145 -21.45 0.61 -8.58
N TYR A 146 -22.15 0.74 -7.46
CA TYR A 146 -21.87 0.00 -6.24
C TYR A 146 -23.15 -0.49 -5.56
N LYS A 147 -22.99 -1.52 -4.74
CA LYS A 147 -24.04 -2.02 -3.87
C LYS A 147 -23.47 -2.33 -2.49
N HIS A 148 -23.89 -1.55 -1.50
CA HIS A 148 -23.59 -1.80 -0.08
C HIS A 148 -24.31 -3.04 0.46
N ASP A 149 -23.78 -3.57 1.56
CA ASP A 149 -24.40 -4.58 2.41
C ASP A 149 -24.79 -5.86 1.66
N ILE A 150 -23.93 -6.31 0.75
CA ILE A 150 -24.12 -7.57 0.03
C ILE A 150 -23.22 -8.67 0.57
N VAL A 151 -23.76 -9.88 0.57
CA VAL A 151 -23.01 -11.08 0.94
C VAL A 151 -22.34 -11.64 -0.31
N LEU A 152 -21.02 -11.47 -0.38
CA LEU A 152 -20.19 -12.00 -1.46
C LEU A 152 -19.73 -13.42 -1.13
N GLN A 153 -20.04 -14.36 -2.01
CA GLN A 153 -19.44 -15.70 -2.00
C GLN A 153 -18.13 -15.64 -2.77
N VAL A 154 -17.03 -15.42 -2.04
CA VAL A 154 -15.71 -15.22 -2.61
C VAL A 154 -15.04 -16.56 -2.86
N ARG A 155 -14.61 -16.75 -4.10
CA ARG A 155 -13.86 -17.91 -4.55
C ARG A 155 -12.41 -17.53 -4.81
N VAL A 156 -11.48 -18.36 -4.30
CA VAL A 156 -10.05 -18.20 -4.56
C VAL A 156 -9.71 -18.82 -5.91
N VAL A 157 -9.37 -17.99 -6.89
CA VAL A 157 -9.17 -18.41 -8.29
C VAL A 157 -7.81 -19.07 -8.48
N ASP A 158 -6.75 -18.45 -7.96
CA ASP A 158 -5.41 -19.01 -7.93
C ASP A 158 -5.05 -19.36 -6.49
N LYS A 159 -5.15 -20.63 -6.12
CA LYS A 159 -4.82 -21.11 -4.76
C LYS A 159 -3.31 -21.29 -4.52
N SER A 160 -2.50 -21.13 -5.56
CA SER A 160 -1.04 -21.30 -5.49
C SER A 160 -0.29 -19.98 -5.33
N HIS A 161 -0.98 -18.84 -5.56
CA HIS A 161 -0.37 -17.53 -5.42
C HIS A 161 -0.05 -17.20 -3.95
N PRO A 162 1.09 -16.55 -3.64
CA PRO A 162 1.41 -16.18 -2.26
C PRO A 162 0.34 -15.30 -1.59
N VAL A 163 -0.30 -14.40 -2.34
CA VAL A 163 -1.38 -13.54 -1.82
C VAL A 163 -2.58 -14.34 -1.31
N THR A 164 -2.83 -15.51 -1.89
CA THR A 164 -3.97 -16.37 -1.55
C THR A 164 -3.56 -17.60 -0.73
N GLU A 165 -2.31 -17.65 -0.28
CA GLU A 165 -1.76 -18.80 0.43
C GLU A 165 -2.58 -19.13 1.67
N GLY A 166 -3.07 -20.36 1.72
CA GLY A 166 -3.88 -20.87 2.83
C GLY A 166 -5.24 -20.21 3.00
N LEU A 167 -5.74 -19.46 2.01
CA LEU A 167 -7.14 -19.08 1.93
C LEU A 167 -7.98 -20.24 1.38
N GLN A 168 -9.20 -20.35 1.90
CA GLN A 168 -10.26 -21.13 1.28
C GLN A 168 -11.28 -20.16 0.69
N ASP A 169 -12.23 -20.69 -0.07
CA ASP A 169 -13.40 -19.89 -0.46
C ASP A 169 -14.11 -19.42 0.83
N PHE A 170 -14.59 -18.19 0.84
CA PHE A 170 -15.11 -17.54 2.04
C PHE A 170 -16.28 -16.62 1.73
N GLU A 171 -17.06 -16.33 2.75
CA GLU A 171 -18.15 -15.37 2.70
C GLU A 171 -17.72 -14.07 3.37
N ILE A 172 -18.14 -12.93 2.80
CA ILE A 172 -17.93 -11.61 3.38
C ILE A 172 -19.14 -10.71 3.10
N LEU A 173 -19.58 -9.98 4.12
CA LEU A 173 -20.52 -8.87 3.98
C LEU A 173 -19.70 -7.62 3.69
N ASP A 174 -19.94 -6.99 2.53
CA ASP A 174 -19.15 -5.86 2.06
C ASP A 174 -19.93 -5.03 1.03
N GLU A 175 -19.28 -4.02 0.46
CA GLU A 175 -19.73 -3.33 -0.76
C GLU A 175 -19.11 -4.00 -2.00
N GLY A 176 -19.94 -4.24 -3.02
CA GLY A 176 -19.47 -4.66 -4.34
C GLY A 176 -19.48 -3.52 -5.34
N TYR A 177 -18.42 -3.42 -6.15
CA TYR A 177 -18.38 -2.55 -7.32
C TYR A 177 -18.74 -3.30 -8.59
N SER A 178 -19.41 -2.62 -9.51
CA SER A 178 -19.77 -3.12 -10.82
C SER A 178 -19.34 -2.16 -11.91
N ASN A 179 -19.08 -2.68 -13.11
CA ASN A 179 -18.63 -1.91 -14.26
C ASN A 179 -17.33 -1.13 -13.99
N THR A 180 -16.42 -1.72 -13.21
CA THR A 180 -15.06 -1.20 -13.03
C THR A 180 -14.22 -1.48 -14.28
N LEU A 181 -13.33 -0.55 -14.61
CA LEU A 181 -12.30 -0.82 -15.60
C LEU A 181 -11.22 -1.69 -14.95
N GLN A 182 -10.91 -2.83 -15.56
CA GLN A 182 -9.82 -3.71 -15.15
C GLN A 182 -8.88 -3.87 -16.35
N LEU A 183 -7.59 -3.60 -16.16
CA LEU A 183 -6.63 -3.61 -17.27
C LEU A 183 -6.37 -5.05 -17.76
N PRO A 184 -6.18 -5.24 -19.08
CA PRO A 184 -5.78 -6.54 -19.59
C PRO A 184 -4.40 -6.91 -19.04
N GLY A 185 -4.25 -8.16 -18.60
CA GLY A 185 -2.97 -8.69 -18.12
C GLY A 185 -2.75 -8.63 -16.60
N VAL A 186 -3.67 -8.03 -15.83
CA VAL A 186 -3.68 -8.25 -14.39
C VAL A 186 -3.98 -9.73 -14.07
N HIS A 187 -3.38 -10.23 -13.00
CA HIS A 187 -3.60 -11.60 -12.53
C HIS A 187 -4.67 -11.62 -11.46
N TYR A 188 -5.83 -12.22 -11.78
CA TYR A 188 -6.97 -12.29 -10.86
C TYR A 188 -6.73 -13.31 -9.74
N LEU A 189 -7.00 -12.88 -8.51
CA LEU A 189 -6.79 -13.68 -7.30
C LEU A 189 -8.11 -14.22 -6.76
N LEU A 190 -9.16 -13.39 -6.80
CA LEU A 190 -10.47 -13.69 -6.22
C LEU A 190 -11.58 -13.39 -7.22
N GLU A 191 -12.62 -14.23 -7.22
CA GLU A 191 -13.86 -14.01 -7.96
C GLU A 191 -15.11 -14.14 -7.09
N THR A 192 -16.20 -13.54 -7.52
CA THR A 192 -17.56 -13.72 -7.00
C THR A 192 -18.54 -13.87 -8.17
N SER A 193 -19.73 -14.41 -7.90
CA SER A 193 -20.83 -14.49 -8.87
C SER A 193 -22.05 -13.65 -8.46
N HIS A 194 -21.86 -12.67 -7.55
CA HIS A 194 -22.93 -11.79 -7.11
C HIS A 194 -23.38 -10.86 -8.27
N PRO A 195 -24.68 -10.73 -8.56
CA PRO A 195 -25.17 -9.98 -9.73
C PRO A 195 -24.86 -8.47 -9.67
N ASP A 196 -24.76 -7.90 -8.46
CA ASP A 196 -24.46 -6.47 -8.25
C ASP A 196 -22.95 -6.21 -8.04
N CYS A 197 -22.07 -7.13 -8.46
CA CYS A 197 -20.63 -6.98 -8.31
C CYS A 197 -19.90 -7.54 -9.54
N ASP A 198 -18.79 -6.92 -9.92
CA ASP A 198 -17.90 -7.44 -10.94
C ASP A 198 -17.37 -8.81 -10.52
N ARG A 199 -17.19 -9.67 -11.52
CA ARG A 199 -16.75 -11.04 -11.29
C ARG A 199 -15.44 -11.11 -10.52
N TYR A 200 -14.45 -10.29 -10.88
CA TYR A 200 -13.12 -10.31 -10.27
C TYR A 200 -12.96 -9.14 -9.31
N ILE A 201 -12.58 -9.46 -8.08
CA ILE A 201 -12.62 -8.54 -6.93
C ILE A 201 -11.27 -8.38 -6.22
N ALA A 202 -10.23 -9.06 -6.71
CA ALA A 202 -8.85 -8.81 -6.33
C ALA A 202 -7.91 -9.24 -7.45
N TRP A 203 -6.85 -8.46 -7.66
CA TRP A 203 -5.84 -8.76 -8.68
C TRP A 203 -4.45 -8.32 -8.25
N THR A 204 -3.46 -8.80 -8.97
CA THR A 204 -2.07 -8.38 -8.83
C THR A 204 -1.40 -8.19 -10.18
N HIS A 205 -0.42 -7.27 -10.23
CA HIS A 205 0.53 -7.19 -11.33
C HIS A 205 1.87 -6.64 -10.85
N SER A 206 2.82 -6.50 -11.77
CA SER A 206 4.04 -5.72 -11.56
C SER A 206 4.08 -4.55 -12.52
N VAL A 207 4.47 -3.39 -12.00
CA VAL A 207 4.63 -2.17 -12.78
C VAL A 207 5.84 -1.42 -12.26
N ARG A 208 6.72 -1.00 -13.18
CA ARG A 208 8.07 -0.51 -12.86
C ARG A 208 8.79 -1.56 -12.01
N ASN A 209 9.38 -1.18 -10.87
CA ASN A 209 10.10 -2.11 -9.98
C ASN A 209 9.21 -2.68 -8.86
N SER A 210 7.91 -2.35 -8.86
CA SER A 210 7.01 -2.66 -7.74
C SER A 210 6.02 -3.76 -8.07
N LYS A 211 5.68 -4.54 -7.04
CA LYS A 211 4.53 -5.46 -7.05
C LYS A 211 3.31 -4.72 -6.51
N VAL A 212 2.19 -4.91 -7.18
CA VAL A 212 0.93 -4.27 -6.82
C VAL A 212 -0.13 -5.33 -6.56
N VAL A 213 -0.89 -5.15 -5.49
CA VAL A 213 -2.12 -5.89 -5.23
C VAL A 213 -3.25 -4.90 -5.04
N TYR A 214 -4.39 -5.13 -5.69
CA TYR A 214 -5.64 -4.43 -5.41
C TYR A 214 -6.65 -5.39 -4.78
N LEU A 215 -7.33 -4.91 -3.74
CA LEU A 215 -8.40 -5.60 -3.04
C LEU A 215 -9.66 -4.72 -3.10
N MET A 216 -10.74 -5.21 -3.70
CA MET A 216 -12.01 -4.46 -3.78
C MET A 216 -12.68 -4.33 -2.41
N GLY A 217 -12.59 -5.37 -1.58
CA GLY A 217 -13.22 -5.38 -0.26
C GLY A 217 -12.57 -4.41 0.72
N GLY A 218 -13.24 -4.19 1.84
CA GLY A 218 -12.81 -3.26 2.88
C GLY A 218 -13.70 -2.03 3.00
N HIS A 219 -15.01 -2.13 2.74
CA HIS A 219 -15.92 -0.99 2.89
C HIS A 219 -16.02 -0.50 4.33
N ASP A 220 -16.20 -1.44 5.26
CA ASP A 220 -16.50 -1.15 6.65
C ASP A 220 -15.94 -2.22 7.60
N LYS A 221 -16.31 -2.12 8.88
CA LYS A 221 -15.91 -3.08 9.92
C LYS A 221 -16.21 -4.55 9.60
N HIS A 222 -17.24 -4.87 8.82
CA HIS A 222 -17.58 -6.26 8.50
C HIS A 222 -16.47 -6.91 7.68
N ALA A 223 -15.87 -6.15 6.77
CA ALA A 223 -14.68 -6.58 6.05
C ALA A 223 -13.45 -6.59 6.97
N TYR A 224 -13.27 -5.56 7.79
CA TYR A 224 -12.10 -5.44 8.67
C TYR A 224 -12.03 -6.54 9.72
N GLU A 225 -13.14 -7.09 10.17
CA GLU A 225 -13.23 -8.17 11.16
C GLU A 225 -13.17 -9.57 10.51
N ASN A 226 -13.34 -9.66 9.19
CA ASN A 226 -13.34 -10.94 8.49
C ASN A 226 -11.94 -11.60 8.51
N PRO A 227 -11.79 -12.82 9.07
CA PRO A 227 -10.48 -13.46 9.21
C PRO A 227 -9.84 -13.81 7.87
N SER A 228 -10.63 -14.15 6.85
CA SER A 228 -10.13 -14.42 5.50
C SER A 228 -9.64 -13.14 4.84
N PHE A 229 -10.34 -12.02 5.03
CA PHE A 229 -9.90 -10.72 4.52
C PHE A 229 -8.61 -10.23 5.20
N ARG A 230 -8.50 -10.35 6.52
CA ARG A 230 -7.25 -10.03 7.24
C ARG A 230 -6.07 -10.87 6.74
N LYS A 231 -6.29 -12.16 6.51
CA LYS A 231 -5.26 -13.05 5.98
C LYS A 231 -4.86 -12.67 4.55
N LEU A 232 -5.84 -12.34 3.70
CA LEU A 232 -5.60 -11.83 2.36
C LEU A 232 -4.75 -10.55 2.37
N LEU A 233 -5.10 -9.58 3.24
CA LEU A 233 -4.35 -8.34 3.39
C LEU A 233 -2.91 -8.59 3.88
N LEU A 234 -2.73 -9.44 4.90
CA LEU A 234 -1.40 -9.82 5.39
C LEU A 234 -0.55 -10.48 4.29
N ASN A 235 -1.15 -11.39 3.53
CA ASN A 235 -0.47 -12.07 2.43
C ASN A 235 -0.12 -11.09 1.31
N ALA A 236 -1.01 -10.13 1.00
CA ALA A 236 -0.74 -9.06 0.03
C ALA A 236 0.47 -8.22 0.46
N ILE A 237 0.50 -7.75 1.70
CA ILE A 237 1.62 -7.00 2.28
C ILE A 237 2.93 -7.80 2.19
N ASN A 238 2.90 -9.08 2.58
CA ASN A 238 4.10 -9.91 2.55
C ASN A 238 4.57 -10.27 1.14
N TYR A 239 3.66 -10.34 0.18
CA TYR A 239 3.99 -10.61 -1.22
C TYR A 239 4.61 -9.39 -1.91
N THR A 240 4.08 -8.19 -1.63
CA THR A 240 4.47 -6.96 -2.32
C THR A 240 5.77 -6.37 -1.83
N LYS A 241 6.19 -6.67 -0.59
CA LYS A 241 7.46 -6.17 -0.06
C LYS A 241 8.66 -6.51 -0.99
N PRO A 242 9.65 -5.61 -1.11
CA PRO A 242 10.86 -5.79 -1.92
C PRO A 242 11.65 -7.07 -1.63
#